data_AF-A0A3M2BVD6-F1
#
_entry.id   AF-A0A3M2BVD6-F1
#
_cell.length_a   1.000
_cell.length_b   1.000
_cell.length_c   1.000
_cell.angle_alpha   90.00
_cell.angle_beta   90.00
_cell.angle_gamma   90.00
#
_symmetry.space_group_name_H-M   'P 1'
#
loop_
_entity.id
_entity.type
_entity.pdbx_description
1 polymer ?
#
loop_
_entity_poly.entity_id
_entity_poly.type
_entity_poly.pdbx_seq_one_letter_code
_entity_poly.pdbx_strand_id
1 'polypeptide(L)' 'MRLLMAEQGFIPSPLAPAIAPSGSFRNVLAHDYDDIDPNQVYAALQKALTEYPQYIRAIQTYLDTLED' A
#
# COMPACT_ATOMS: atom_id res chain seq x y z
N MET A 1 5.57 8.89 5.73
CA MET A 1 4.91 7.77 6.44
C MET A 1 5.41 6.41 5.96
N ARG A 2 5.13 5.96 4.72
CA ARG A 2 5.51 4.60 4.25
C ARG A 2 7.02 4.30 4.23
N LEU A 3 7.85 5.27 3.84
CA LEU A 3 9.31 5.13 3.89
C LEU A 3 9.83 5.01 5.34
N LEU A 4 9.27 5.82 6.24
CA LEU A 4 9.55 5.71 7.68
C LEU A 4 9.14 4.32 8.22
N MET A 5 8.03 3.74 7.73
CA MET A 5 7.65 2.38 8.13
C MET A 5 8.67 1.33 7.72
N ALA A 6 9.30 1.48 6.55
CA ALA A 6 10.40 0.60 6.15
C ALA A 6 11.67 0.83 6.98
N GLU A 7 12.02 2.10 7.24
CA GLU A 7 13.17 2.47 8.08
C GLU A 7 13.05 1.93 9.51
N GLN A 8 11.84 1.90 10.05
CA GLN A 8 11.54 1.36 11.38
C GLN A 8 11.28 -0.17 11.37
N GLY A 9 11.40 -0.84 10.22
CA GLY A 9 11.28 -2.29 10.10
C GLY A 9 9.85 -2.84 10.11
N PHE A 10 8.81 -1.99 10.07
CA PHE A 10 7.41 -2.42 10.06
C PHE A 10 7.02 -3.13 8.76
N ILE A 11 7.66 -2.75 7.65
CA ILE A 11 7.46 -3.35 6.33
C ILE A 11 8.80 -3.54 5.60
N PRO A 12 8.91 -4.52 4.68
CA PRO A 12 10.11 -4.69 3.86
C PRO A 12 10.40 -3.43 3.03
N SER A 13 11.68 -3.07 2.95
CA SER A 13 12.17 -1.95 2.12
C SER A 13 11.62 -1.92 0.68
N PRO A 14 11.56 -3.04 -0.08
CA PRO A 14 10.98 -3.01 -1.43
C PRO A 14 9.46 -2.81 -1.47
N LEU A 15 8.75 -3.11 -0.38
CA LEU A 15 7.28 -2.97 -0.32
C LEU A 15 6.86 -1.51 -0.14
N ALA A 16 7.65 -0.70 0.56
CA ALA A 16 7.36 0.71 0.79
C ALA A 16 7.17 1.54 -0.50
N PRO A 17 8.08 1.50 -1.49
CA PRO A 17 7.87 2.19 -2.76
C PRO A 17 6.78 1.53 -3.61
N ALA A 18 6.59 0.21 -3.50
CA ALA A 18 5.57 -0.51 -4.27
C ALA A 18 4.14 -0.09 -3.87
N ILE A 19 3.84 -0.02 -2.57
CA ILE A 19 2.49 0.33 -2.08
C ILE A 19 2.23 1.85 -2.02
N ALA A 20 3.26 2.68 -2.19
CA ALA A 20 3.13 4.13 -2.11
C ALA A 20 2.10 4.72 -3.10
N PRO A 21 2.05 4.32 -4.39
CA PRO A 21 1.07 4.81 -5.36
C PRO A 21 -0.38 4.49 -4.99
N SER A 22 -0.65 3.40 -4.26
CA SER A 22 -2.00 3.08 -3.79
C SER A 22 -2.54 4.18 -2.87
N GLY A 23 -1.67 4.78 -2.05
CA GLY A 23 -2.03 5.90 -1.18
C GLY A 23 -2.45 7.17 -1.92
N SER A 24 -1.76 7.52 -2.99
CA SER A 24 -2.14 8.66 -3.83
C SER A 24 -3.37 8.36 -4.68
N PHE A 25 -3.53 7.11 -5.14
CA PHE A 25 -4.69 6.71 -5.94
C PHE A 25 -6.02 6.86 -5.16
N ARG A 26 -5.99 6.67 -3.84
CA ARG A 26 -7.15 6.96 -2.97
C ARG A 26 -7.64 8.41 -3.09
N ASN A 27 -6.78 9.38 -3.41
CA ASN A 27 -7.19 10.77 -3.61
C ASN A 27 -7.89 10.96 -4.96
N VAL A 28 -7.41 10.30 -6.01
CA VAL A 28 -8.07 10.28 -7.33
C VAL A 28 -9.48 9.71 -7.20
N LEU A 29 -9.62 8.57 -6.52
CA LEU A 29 -10.93 7.95 -6.27
C LEU A 29 -11.90 8.83 -5.46
N ALA A 30 -11.38 9.69 -4.58
CA ALA A 30 -12.20 10.51 -3.69
C ALA A 30 -12.59 11.87 -4.29
N HIS A 31 -11.72 12.46 -5.12
CA HIS A 31 -11.88 13.85 -5.58
C HIS A 31 -12.16 13.97 -7.07
N ASP A 32 -11.67 13.03 -7.89
CA ASP A 32 -11.74 13.13 -9.36
C ASP A 32 -12.75 12.14 -9.95
N TYR A 33 -13.80 11.79 -9.19
CA TYR A 33 -14.71 10.68 -9.52
C TYR A 33 -15.48 10.85 -10.83
N ASP A 34 -15.69 12.09 -11.28
CA ASP A 34 -16.36 12.39 -12.55
C ASP A 34 -15.47 12.09 -13.78
N ASP A 35 -14.14 12.05 -13.61
CA ASP A 35 -13.14 11.91 -14.68
C ASP A 35 -12.20 10.71 -14.47
N ILE A 36 -12.61 9.70 -13.70
CA ILE A 36 -11.78 8.51 -13.44
C ILE A 36 -11.54 7.72 -14.74
N ASP A 37 -10.28 7.47 -15.07
CA ASP A 37 -9.88 6.54 -16.14
C ASP A 37 -10.03 5.08 -15.68
N PRO A 38 -10.93 4.29 -16.28
CA PRO A 38 -11.13 2.88 -15.92
C PRO A 38 -9.88 2.01 -16.10
N ASN A 39 -9.00 2.34 -17.04
CA ASN A 39 -7.75 1.59 -17.25
C ASN A 39 -6.78 1.80 -16.08
N GLN A 40 -6.72 3.04 -15.56
CA GLN A 40 -5.95 3.36 -14.37
C GLN A 40 -6.50 2.62 -13.15
N VAL A 41 -7.82 2.55 -12.99
CA VAL A 41 -8.48 1.77 -11.91
C VAL A 41 -8.14 0.29 -12.02
N TYR A 42 -8.26 -0.29 -13.20
CA TYR A 42 -7.95 -1.70 -13.42
C TYR A 42 -6.48 -2.01 -13.09
N ALA A 43 -5.54 -1.19 -13.55
CA ALA A 43 -4.13 -1.35 -13.24
C ALA A 43 -3.83 -1.22 -11.73
N ALA A 44 -4.49 -0.28 -11.04
CA ALA A 44 -4.36 -0.12 -9.60
C ALA A 44 -4.93 -1.32 -8.83
N LEU A 45 -6.06 -1.89 -9.29
CA LEU A 45 -6.65 -3.11 -8.72
C LEU A 45 -5.70 -4.32 -8.82
N GLN A 46 -5.07 -4.53 -9.98
CA GLN A 46 -4.11 -5.63 -10.16
C GLN A 46 -2.95 -5.54 -9.15
N LYS A 47 -2.42 -4.33 -8.94
CA LYS A 47 -1.36 -4.10 -7.94
C LYS A 47 -1.86 -4.29 -6.50
N ALA A 48 -3.06 -3.79 -6.19
CA ALA A 48 -3.64 -3.89 -4.86
C ALA A 48 -3.83 -5.35 -4.41
N LEU A 49 -4.21 -6.24 -5.34
CA LEU A 49 -4.35 -7.68 -5.07
C LEU A 49 -3.03 -8.35 -4.64
N THR A 50 -1.88 -7.77 -4.99
CA THR A 50 -0.55 -8.29 -4.59
C THR A 50 0.05 -7.53 -3.41
N GLU A 51 -0.03 -6.20 -3.41
CA GLU A 51 0.67 -5.33 -2.45
C GLU A 51 -0.01 -5.32 -1.08
N TYR A 52 -1.35 -5.30 -1.01
CA TYR A 52 -2.06 -5.27 0.27
C TYR A 52 -1.88 -6.56 1.08
N PRO A 53 -1.96 -7.77 0.51
CA PRO A 53 -1.66 -8.99 1.26
C PRO A 53 -0.22 -9.03 1.80
N GLN A 54 0.75 -8.50 1.05
CA GLN A 54 2.13 -8.39 1.53
C GLN A 54 2.24 -7.41 2.69
N TYR A 55 1.56 -6.26 2.59
CA TYR A 55 1.54 -5.25 3.64
C TYR A 55 0.90 -5.77 4.92
N ILE A 56 -0.28 -6.40 4.82
CA ILE A 56 -0.98 -6.97 5.98
C ILE A 56 -0.10 -7.99 6.69
N ARG A 57 0.51 -8.92 5.95
CA ARG A 57 1.42 -9.91 6.53
C ARG A 57 2.62 -9.26 7.23
N ALA A 58 3.24 -8.26 6.61
CA ALA A 58 4.39 -7.57 7.20
C ALA A 58 4.03 -6.88 8.52
N ILE A 59 2.88 -6.21 8.57
CA ILE A 59 2.39 -5.57 9.81
C ILE A 59 2.07 -6.62 10.87
N GLN A 60 1.41 -7.73 10.51
CA GLN A 60 1.14 -8.82 11.46
C GLN A 60 2.43 -9.38 12.05
N THR A 61 3.40 -9.72 11.20
CA THR A 61 4.72 -10.20 11.65
C THR A 61 5.40 -9.20 12.58
N TYR A 62 5.33 -7.91 12.28
CA TYR A 62 5.88 -6.88 13.16
C TYR A 62 5.16 -6.82 14.51
N LEU A 63 3.81 -6.84 14.52
CA LEU A 63 3.03 -6.84 15.75
C LEU A 63 3.31 -8.07 16.62
N ASP A 64 3.47 -9.24 16.01
CA ASP A 64 3.84 -10.47 16.73
C ASP A 64 5.16 -10.30 17.49
N THR A 65 6.12 -9.51 16.98
CA THR A 65 7.39 -9.23 17.68
C THR A 65 7.26 -8.30 18.89
N LEU A 66 6.12 -7.62 19.06
CA LEU A 66 5.86 -6.70 20.16
C LEU A 66 5.04 -7.33 21.29
N GLU A 67 4.44 -8.50 21.08
CA GLU A 67 3.63 -9.21 22.07
C GLU A 67 4.44 -10.22 22.91
N ASP A 68 5.77 -10.25 22.72
CA ASP A 68 6.76 -10.95 23.56
C ASP A 68 7.35 -10.04 24.65
#